data_AF-A0A956DAX7-F1
#
_entry.id   AF-A0A956DAX7-F1
#
_cell.length_a   1.000
_cell.length_b   1.000
_cell.length_c   1.000
_cell.angle_alpha   90.00
_cell.angle_beta   90.00
_cell.angle_gamma   90.00
#
_symmetry.space_group_name_H-M   'P 1'
#
loop_
_entity.id
_entity.type
_entity.pdbx_description
1 polymer ?
#
loop_
_entity_poly.entity_id
_entity_poly.type
_entity_poly.pdbx_seq_one_letter_code
_entity_poly.pdbx_strand_id
1 'polypeptide(L)'
;MRDVVLDPPESLLGQLQRGLGRGYLACVRDKRADALLHGIHSDPRWDRQGEERAAYYAKLALALRVDVTPMANAVQEGDVRDGRGALAADVLLEMAVRGRDDALDALRAALRHDGWSLALLALDEAEPRYGRRLLERFVWWRLGRRWSSKPSPLTRRCPGDDGPRRCQSFVRSTGTRRLAPKRRSRTPR
;
A
#
# COMPACT_ATOMS: atom_id res chain seq x y z
N MET A 1 -26.06 2.72 11.28
CA MET A 1 -25.75 1.72 10.24
C MET A 1 -26.21 2.33 8.93
N ARG A 2 -25.31 2.60 7.97
CA ARG A 2 -25.74 3.07 6.65
C ARG A 2 -26.28 1.86 5.90
N ASP A 3 -27.50 1.96 5.38
CA ASP A 3 -28.04 0.92 4.51
C ASP A 3 -27.21 0.90 3.22
N VAL A 4 -26.59 -0.25 2.95
CA VAL A 4 -25.82 -0.48 1.72
C VAL A 4 -26.84 -0.64 0.59
N VAL A 5 -27.03 0.41 -0.21
CA VAL A 5 -27.92 0.36 -1.39
C VAL A 5 -27.16 -0.25 -2.55
N LEU A 6 -27.47 -1.50 -2.88
CA LEU A 6 -26.95 -2.19 -4.06
C LEU A 6 -27.83 -1.93 -5.27
N ASP A 7 -27.25 -2.04 -6.46
CA ASP A 7 -28.01 -1.99 -7.70
C ASP A 7 -29.02 -3.14 -7.80
N PRO A 8 -30.08 -2.99 -8.62
CA PRO A 8 -31.07 -4.03 -8.85
C PRO A 8 -30.40 -5.38 -9.20
N PRO A 9 -30.82 -6.52 -8.61
CA PRO A 9 -30.10 -7.79 -8.73
C PRO A 9 -30.04 -8.35 -10.16
N GLU A 10 -30.94 -7.90 -11.03
CA GLU A 10 -31.03 -8.19 -12.46
C GLU A 10 -30.11 -7.32 -13.31
N SER A 11 -29.72 -6.13 -12.83
CA SER A 11 -28.74 -5.28 -13.52
C SER A 11 -27.35 -5.93 -13.51
N LEU A 12 -26.54 -5.67 -14.54
CA LEU A 12 -25.18 -6.21 -14.61
C LEU A 12 -24.36 -5.88 -13.36
N LEU A 13 -24.42 -4.62 -12.91
CA LEU A 13 -23.70 -4.14 -11.74
C LEU A 13 -24.20 -4.78 -10.44
N GLY A 14 -25.52 -4.93 -10.28
CA GLY A 14 -26.10 -5.62 -9.13
C GLY A 14 -25.73 -7.10 -9.07
N GLN A 15 -25.56 -7.76 -10.23
CA GLN A 15 -25.04 -9.12 -10.32
C GLN A 15 -23.57 -9.22 -9.91
N LEU A 16 -22.75 -8.27 -10.37
CA LEU A 16 -21.33 -8.18 -10.00
C LEU A 16 -21.14 -7.93 -8.52
N GLN A 17 -21.83 -6.94 -7.96
CA GLN A 17 -21.77 -6.62 -6.53
C GLN A 17 -22.09 -7.86 -5.71
N ARG A 18 -23.09 -8.66 -6.08
CA ARG A 18 -23.49 -9.89 -5.36
C ARG A 18 -22.61 -11.11 -5.66
N GLY A 19 -21.54 -10.97 -6.45
CA GLY A 19 -20.63 -12.07 -6.78
C GLY A 19 -21.29 -13.18 -7.61
N LEU A 20 -22.37 -12.88 -8.33
CA LEU A 20 -23.10 -13.89 -9.09
C LEU A 20 -22.29 -14.31 -10.32
N GLY A 21 -22.14 -15.63 -10.51
CA GLY A 21 -21.46 -16.19 -11.69
C GLY A 21 -22.04 -15.70 -13.01
N ARG A 22 -23.36 -15.45 -13.08
CA ARG A 22 -24.00 -14.85 -14.26
C ARG A 22 -23.45 -13.46 -14.63
N GLY A 23 -23.16 -12.61 -13.64
CA GLY A 23 -22.60 -11.28 -13.86
C GLY A 23 -21.15 -11.35 -14.36
N TYR A 24 -20.39 -12.30 -13.82
CA TYR A 24 -19.03 -12.60 -14.28
C TYR A 24 -19.05 -13.04 -15.75
N LEU A 25 -19.88 -14.02 -16.09
CA LEU A 25 -19.99 -14.55 -17.46
C LEU A 25 -20.46 -13.49 -18.45
N ALA A 26 -21.44 -12.67 -18.08
CA ALA A 26 -21.90 -11.56 -18.90
C ALA A 26 -20.78 -10.53 -19.15
N CYS A 27 -20.02 -10.16 -18.12
CA CYS A 27 -18.90 -9.24 -18.29
C CYS A 27 -17.81 -9.79 -19.21
N VAL A 28 -17.43 -11.07 -19.05
CA VAL A 28 -16.41 -11.69 -19.90
C VAL A 28 -16.89 -11.79 -21.35
N ARG A 29 -18.14 -12.26 -21.57
CA ARG A 29 -18.72 -12.39 -22.91
C ARG A 29 -18.80 -11.04 -23.63
N ASP A 30 -19.26 -10.02 -22.92
CA ASP A 30 -19.54 -8.70 -23.49
C ASP A 30 -18.39 -7.70 -23.28
N LYS A 31 -17.23 -8.17 -22.78
CA LYS A 31 -16.00 -7.41 -22.50
C LYS A 31 -16.21 -6.14 -21.67
N ARG A 32 -17.03 -6.21 -20.63
CA ARG A 32 -17.47 -5.07 -19.80
C ARG A 32 -16.48 -4.69 -18.69
N ALA A 33 -15.28 -4.26 -19.09
CA ALA A 33 -14.28 -3.74 -18.16
C ALA A 33 -14.75 -2.45 -17.45
N ASP A 34 -15.54 -1.63 -18.14
CA ASP A 34 -16.19 -0.43 -17.62
C ASP A 34 -17.11 -0.74 -16.43
N ALA A 35 -17.93 -1.80 -16.53
CA ALA A 35 -18.84 -2.20 -15.46
C ALA A 35 -18.09 -2.71 -14.23
N LEU A 36 -17.00 -3.45 -14.44
CA LEU A 36 -16.10 -3.87 -13.35
C LEU A 36 -15.46 -2.67 -12.66
N LEU A 37 -14.89 -1.74 -13.43
CA LEU A 37 -14.23 -0.56 -12.87
C LEU A 37 -15.23 0.30 -12.10
N HIS A 38 -16.44 0.51 -12.63
CA HIS A 38 -17.51 1.19 -11.90
C HIS A 38 -17.83 0.47 -10.58
N GLY A 39 -17.97 -0.86 -10.61
CA GLY A 39 -18.18 -1.67 -9.41
C GLY A 39 -17.09 -1.50 -8.37
N ILE A 40 -15.82 -1.44 -8.78
CA ILE A 40 -14.68 -1.24 -7.87
C ILE A 40 -14.68 0.17 -7.25
N HIS A 41 -15.00 1.20 -8.03
CA HIS A 41 -14.95 2.60 -7.57
C HIS A 41 -16.15 2.99 -6.71
N SER A 42 -17.31 2.40 -6.97
CA SER A 42 -18.59 2.80 -6.37
C SER A 42 -19.19 1.72 -5.47
N ASP A 43 -18.40 0.73 -5.03
CA ASP A 43 -18.90 -0.33 -4.16
C ASP A 43 -19.35 0.26 -2.81
N PRO A 44 -20.65 0.19 -2.46
CA PRO A 44 -21.16 0.80 -1.24
C PRO A 44 -20.82 -0.02 0.02
N ARG A 45 -20.23 -1.21 -0.13
CA ARG A 45 -19.92 -2.10 1.00
C ARG A 45 -18.60 -1.71 1.65
N TRP A 46 -18.69 -1.27 2.89
CA TRP A 46 -17.53 -0.89 3.70
C TRP A 46 -16.88 -2.08 4.42
N ASP A 47 -17.62 -3.18 4.63
CA ASP A 47 -17.10 -4.36 5.33
C ASP A 47 -16.13 -5.15 4.43
N ARG A 48 -14.94 -5.40 4.98
CA ARG A 48 -13.82 -6.14 4.38
C ARG A 48 -13.65 -7.54 4.96
N GLN A 49 -14.25 -7.82 6.12
CA GLN A 49 -13.93 -9.03 6.90
C GLN A 49 -14.79 -10.25 6.52
N GLY A 50 -15.86 -10.07 5.72
CA GLY A 50 -16.80 -11.14 5.39
C GLY A 50 -16.77 -11.68 3.95
N GLU A 51 -16.18 -10.97 2.99
CA GLU A 51 -16.35 -11.30 1.56
C GLU A 51 -15.03 -11.31 0.77
N GLU A 52 -14.80 -12.36 -0.02
CA GLU A 52 -13.70 -12.50 -1.00
C GLU A 52 -13.91 -11.60 -2.25
N ARG A 53 -14.42 -10.38 -2.06
CA ARG A 53 -14.84 -9.48 -3.14
C ARG A 53 -13.67 -8.99 -3.98
N ALA A 54 -12.57 -8.61 -3.33
CA ALA A 54 -11.35 -8.21 -4.01
C ALA A 54 -10.82 -9.36 -4.89
N ALA A 55 -10.83 -10.59 -4.39
CA ALA A 55 -10.41 -11.78 -5.14
C ALA A 55 -11.34 -12.06 -6.33
N TYR A 56 -12.66 -11.87 -6.18
CA TYR A 56 -13.63 -11.98 -7.27
C TYR A 56 -13.37 -10.94 -8.38
N TYR A 57 -13.26 -9.66 -8.01
CA TYR A 57 -13.00 -8.58 -8.97
C TYR A 57 -11.63 -8.72 -9.63
N ALA A 58 -10.60 -9.16 -8.91
CA ALA A 58 -9.29 -9.43 -9.49
C ALA A 58 -9.33 -10.57 -10.53
N LYS A 59 -10.04 -11.67 -10.25
CA LYS A 59 -10.23 -12.75 -11.25
C LYS A 59 -10.93 -12.24 -12.51
N LEU A 60 -11.91 -11.35 -12.36
CA LEU A 60 -12.60 -10.74 -13.51
C LEU A 60 -11.69 -9.74 -14.24
N ALA A 61 -10.91 -8.93 -13.51
CA ALA A 61 -9.94 -8.00 -14.07
C ALA A 61 -8.89 -8.71 -14.93
N LEU A 62 -8.40 -9.87 -14.44
CA LEU A 62 -7.47 -10.72 -15.17
C LEU A 62 -8.10 -11.29 -16.45
N ALA A 63 -9.32 -11.82 -16.36
CA ALA A 63 -10.03 -12.37 -17.52
C ALA A 63 -10.30 -11.32 -18.60
N LEU A 64 -10.59 -10.08 -18.19
CA LEU A 64 -10.84 -8.95 -19.09
C LEU A 64 -9.57 -8.22 -19.54
N ARG A 65 -8.39 -8.59 -19.00
CA ARG A 65 -7.13 -7.86 -19.20
C ARG A 65 -7.26 -6.36 -18.93
N VAL A 66 -7.94 -6.02 -17.84
CA VAL A 66 -8.17 -4.63 -17.44
C VAL A 66 -6.84 -3.91 -17.18
N ASP A 67 -6.79 -2.67 -17.66
CA ASP A 67 -5.73 -1.71 -17.37
C ASP A 67 -5.75 -1.32 -15.88
N VAL A 68 -4.58 -1.28 -15.26
CA VAL A 68 -4.44 -1.00 -13.83
C VAL A 68 -4.56 0.49 -13.52
N THR A 69 -4.36 1.38 -14.49
CA THR A 69 -4.30 2.83 -14.27
C THR A 69 -5.51 3.42 -13.56
N PRO A 70 -6.78 3.09 -13.90
CA PRO A 70 -7.93 3.62 -13.18
C PRO A 70 -7.93 3.24 -11.69
N MET A 71 -7.59 1.98 -11.38
CA MET A 71 -7.47 1.52 -10.00
C MET A 71 -6.28 2.18 -9.30
N ALA A 72 -5.15 2.34 -9.98
CA ALA A 72 -3.98 3.01 -9.44
C ALA A 72 -4.30 4.46 -9.05
N ASN A 73 -5.00 5.20 -9.92
CA ASN A 73 -5.43 6.58 -9.63
C ASN A 73 -6.37 6.62 -8.42
N ALA A 74 -7.35 5.71 -8.35
CA ALA A 74 -8.25 5.61 -7.21
C ALA A 74 -7.50 5.35 -5.89
N VAL A 75 -6.44 4.54 -5.91
CA VAL A 75 -5.58 4.34 -4.74
C VAL A 75 -4.76 5.60 -4.44
N GLN A 76 -4.18 6.25 -5.43
CA GLN A 76 -3.33 7.44 -5.23
C GLN A 76 -4.10 8.63 -4.63
N GLU A 77 -5.37 8.81 -5.02
CA GLU A 77 -6.27 9.90 -4.60
C GLU A 77 -7.17 9.52 -3.40
N GLY A 78 -7.12 8.25 -2.98
CA GLY A 78 -7.94 7.70 -1.91
C GLY A 78 -7.45 8.06 -0.51
N ASP A 79 -8.30 7.82 0.50
CA ASP A 79 -7.95 7.94 1.91
C ASP A 79 -8.53 6.75 2.70
N VAL A 80 -7.69 6.13 3.53
CA VAL A 80 -8.11 5.05 4.43
C VAL A 80 -9.22 5.48 5.40
N ARG A 81 -9.30 6.77 5.73
CA ARG A 81 -10.27 7.33 6.69
C ARG A 81 -11.70 7.34 6.18
N ASP A 82 -11.89 7.53 4.88
CA ASP A 82 -13.21 7.57 4.25
C ASP A 82 -13.50 6.34 3.38
N GLY A 83 -12.50 5.47 3.18
CA GLY A 83 -12.62 4.22 2.44
C GLY A 83 -12.49 4.38 0.92
N ARG A 84 -12.30 5.59 0.39
CA ARG A 84 -12.06 5.78 -1.06
C ARG A 84 -10.76 5.10 -1.46
N GLY A 85 -10.78 4.35 -2.57
CA GLY A 85 -9.61 3.63 -3.07
C GLY A 85 -9.25 2.34 -2.32
N ALA A 86 -9.92 2.06 -1.20
CA ALA A 86 -9.72 0.86 -0.38
C ALA A 86 -9.84 -0.44 -1.20
N LEU A 87 -10.98 -0.61 -1.88
CA LEU A 87 -11.24 -1.80 -2.67
C LEU A 87 -10.33 -1.89 -3.90
N ALA A 88 -9.98 -0.75 -4.51
CA ALA A 88 -9.03 -0.72 -5.62
C ALA A 88 -7.64 -1.22 -5.17
N ALA A 89 -7.17 -0.84 -3.99
CA ALA A 89 -5.92 -1.33 -3.43
C ALA A 89 -5.95 -2.85 -3.19
N ASP A 90 -7.05 -3.34 -2.60
CA ASP A 90 -7.25 -4.76 -2.33
C ASP A 90 -7.30 -5.57 -3.65
N VAL A 91 -7.98 -5.06 -4.68
CA VAL A 91 -8.02 -5.70 -6.02
C VAL A 91 -6.64 -5.72 -6.69
N LEU A 92 -5.88 -4.62 -6.62
CA LEU A 92 -4.52 -4.58 -7.15
C LEU A 92 -3.59 -5.56 -6.43
N LEU A 93 -3.74 -5.73 -5.11
CA LEU A 93 -3.01 -6.72 -4.34
C LEU A 93 -3.33 -8.14 -4.83
N GLU A 94 -4.61 -8.46 -4.98
CA GLU A 94 -5.08 -9.75 -5.48
C GLU A 94 -4.54 -10.03 -6.90
N MET A 95 -4.50 -9.03 -7.77
CA MET A 95 -3.88 -9.15 -9.10
C MET A 95 -2.37 -9.39 -9.01
N ALA A 96 -1.66 -8.63 -8.17
CA ALA A 96 -0.22 -8.75 -7.97
C ALA A 96 0.17 -10.14 -7.46
N VAL A 97 -0.53 -10.66 -6.45
CA VAL A 97 -0.31 -12.01 -5.91
C VAL A 97 -0.50 -13.09 -6.97
N ARG A 98 -1.39 -12.87 -7.94
CA ARG A 98 -1.64 -13.75 -9.10
C ARG A 98 -0.70 -13.52 -10.28
N GLY A 99 0.33 -12.69 -10.13
CA GLY A 99 1.42 -12.52 -11.11
C GLY A 99 1.27 -11.33 -12.06
N ARG A 100 0.43 -10.34 -11.76
CA ARG A 100 0.40 -9.06 -12.50
C ARG A 100 1.41 -8.08 -11.92
N ASP A 101 2.57 -8.00 -12.56
CA ASP A 101 3.67 -7.11 -12.12
C ASP A 101 3.27 -5.63 -12.20
N ASP A 102 2.50 -5.24 -13.20
CA ASP A 102 1.96 -3.87 -13.36
C ASP A 102 1.06 -3.45 -12.19
N ALA A 103 0.30 -4.39 -11.60
CA ALA A 103 -0.49 -4.13 -10.41
C ALA A 103 0.39 -3.93 -9.15
N LEU A 104 1.47 -4.71 -9.03
CA LEU A 104 2.45 -4.55 -7.95
C LEU A 104 3.18 -3.21 -8.06
N ASP A 105 3.59 -2.84 -9.26
CA ASP A 105 4.26 -1.56 -9.53
C ASP A 105 3.34 -0.38 -9.26
N ALA A 106 2.05 -0.49 -9.60
CA ALA A 106 1.04 0.52 -9.25
C ALA A 106 0.93 0.74 -7.73
N LEU A 107 0.86 -0.34 -6.93
CA LEU A 107 0.85 -0.26 -5.47
C LEU A 107 2.13 0.38 -4.92
N ARG A 108 3.29 -0.03 -5.43
CA ARG A 108 4.59 0.55 -5.01
C ARG A 108 4.72 2.01 -5.39
N ALA A 109 4.17 2.42 -6.54
CA ALA A 109 4.12 3.82 -6.93
C ALA A 109 3.24 4.63 -5.97
N ALA A 110 2.06 4.11 -5.61
CA ALA A 110 1.10 4.76 -4.73
C ALA A 110 1.65 5.08 -3.33
N LEU A 111 2.68 4.37 -2.84
CA LEU A 111 3.42 4.73 -1.61
C LEU A 111 4.02 6.16 -1.62
N ARG A 112 4.07 6.82 -2.79
CA ARG A 112 4.58 8.20 -2.97
C ARG A 112 3.46 9.25 -3.12
N HIS A 113 2.20 8.84 -3.04
CA HIS A 113 1.02 9.70 -3.24
C HIS A 113 0.22 9.86 -1.94
N ASP A 114 -0.90 10.59 -1.99
CA ASP A 114 -1.69 10.88 -0.79
C ASP A 114 -2.33 9.62 -0.19
N GLY A 115 -2.76 8.68 -1.04
CA GLY A 115 -3.26 7.36 -0.61
C GLY A 115 -2.18 6.33 -0.26
N TRP A 116 -0.96 6.75 0.10
CA TRP A 116 0.14 5.85 0.48
C TRP A 116 -0.24 4.82 1.56
N SER A 117 -1.13 5.19 2.49
CA SER A 117 -1.57 4.32 3.58
C SER A 117 -2.39 3.14 3.08
N LEU A 118 -3.21 3.32 2.04
CA LEU A 118 -3.96 2.25 1.38
C LEU A 118 -3.01 1.24 0.73
N ALA A 119 -2.01 1.74 0.01
CA ALA A 119 -1.01 0.91 -0.64
C ALA A 119 -0.15 0.14 0.37
N LEU A 120 0.24 0.79 1.47
CA LEU A 120 1.00 0.14 2.54
C LEU A 120 0.20 -1.00 3.17
N LEU A 121 -1.06 -0.75 3.52
CA LEU A 121 -1.94 -1.76 4.14
C LEU A 121 -2.17 -2.95 3.20
N ALA A 122 -2.42 -2.70 1.92
CA ALA A 122 -2.58 -3.77 0.95
C ALA A 122 -1.30 -4.60 0.79
N LEU A 123 -0.13 -3.96 0.70
CA LEU A 123 1.15 -4.68 0.56
C LEU A 123 1.52 -5.48 1.83
N ASP A 124 1.16 -4.99 3.01
CA ASP A 124 1.39 -5.67 4.29
C ASP A 124 0.52 -6.92 4.41
N GLU A 125 -0.75 -6.85 3.97
CA GLU A 125 -1.71 -7.98 3.98
C GLU A 125 -1.23 -9.20 3.16
N ALA A 126 -0.34 -8.98 2.19
CA ALA A 126 0.20 -10.05 1.35
C ALA A 126 0.91 -11.15 2.17
N GLU A 127 1.59 -10.80 3.26
CA GLU A 127 2.30 -11.76 4.10
C GLU A 127 1.36 -12.66 4.91
N PRO A 128 0.47 -12.14 5.78
CA PRO A 128 -0.45 -12.98 6.55
C PRO A 128 -1.44 -13.74 5.67
N ARG A 129 -1.87 -13.17 4.53
CA ARG A 129 -2.89 -13.78 3.67
C ARG A 129 -2.34 -14.79 2.67
N TYR A 130 -1.13 -14.55 2.14
CA TYR A 130 -0.57 -15.33 1.04
C TYR A 130 0.83 -15.88 1.30
N GLY A 131 1.45 -15.59 2.45
CA GLY A 131 2.85 -15.93 2.71
C GLY A 131 3.83 -15.21 1.77
N ARG A 132 3.41 -14.07 1.20
CA ARG A 132 4.14 -13.32 0.17
C ARG A 132 4.56 -11.97 0.72
N ARG A 133 5.86 -11.74 0.86
CA ARG A 133 6.39 -10.44 1.28
C ARG A 133 6.57 -9.53 0.06
N LEU A 134 5.55 -8.72 -0.24
CA LEU A 134 5.58 -7.80 -1.39
C LEU A 134 6.23 -6.44 -1.07
N LEU A 135 6.36 -6.13 0.23
CA LEU A 135 6.96 -4.90 0.77
C LEU A 135 8.51 -4.88 0.80
N GLU A 136 9.21 -5.84 0.17
CA GLU A 136 10.67 -5.93 0.31
C GLU A 136 11.46 -4.82 -0.42
N ARG A 137 12.36 -4.20 0.36
CA ARG A 137 13.56 -3.41 0.02
C ARG A 137 13.44 -2.11 -0.78
N PHE A 138 12.38 -1.33 -0.59
CA PHE A 138 12.37 0.06 -1.10
C PHE A 138 11.51 1.07 -0.31
N VAL A 139 11.72 1.23 1.01
CA VAL A 139 10.88 2.19 1.78
C VAL A 139 11.65 3.14 2.73
N TRP A 140 12.84 2.79 3.24
CA TRP A 140 13.47 3.60 4.30
C TRP A 140 14.28 4.82 3.82
N TRP A 141 14.78 4.85 2.58
CA TRP A 141 15.72 5.92 2.18
C TRP A 141 15.06 7.25 1.76
N ARG A 142 13.72 7.31 1.58
CA ARG A 142 13.06 8.53 1.08
C ARG A 142 11.89 9.06 1.93
N LEU A 143 11.31 8.27 2.84
CA LEU A 143 10.30 8.77 3.80
C LEU A 143 10.90 9.71 4.88
N GLY A 144 12.22 9.65 5.11
CA GLY A 144 12.93 10.53 6.05
C GLY A 144 12.90 12.02 5.70
N ARG A 145 12.47 12.42 4.50
CA ARG A 145 12.41 13.85 4.10
C ARG A 145 11.05 14.53 4.31
N ARG A 146 9.96 13.78 4.53
CA ARG A 146 8.64 14.40 4.78
C ARG A 146 8.27 14.45 6.27
N TRP A 147 8.95 13.69 7.12
CA TRP A 147 8.70 13.69 8.57
C TRP A 147 9.56 14.70 9.37
N SER A 148 10.58 15.30 8.75
CA SER A 148 11.39 16.36 9.37
C SER A 148 11.27 17.68 8.63
N SER A 149 10.08 18.28 8.67
CA SER A 149 9.92 19.71 8.38
C SER A 149 8.73 20.29 9.14
N LYS A 150 8.82 20.25 10.47
CA LYS A 150 8.48 21.42 11.28
C LYS A 150 9.76 21.85 11.99
N PRO A 151 10.36 23.01 11.71
CA PRO A 151 11.32 23.57 12.63
C PRO A 151 10.57 23.85 13.95
N SER A 152 11.07 23.29 15.05
CA SER A 152 10.64 23.70 16.38
C SER A 152 10.88 25.21 16.52
N PRO A 153 9.91 26.04 16.93
CA PRO A 153 10.07 27.49 16.98
C PRO A 153 10.78 27.89 18.29
N LEU A 154 11.96 27.34 18.56
CA LEU A 154 12.75 27.72 19.73
C LEU A 154 14.25 27.62 19.42
N THR A 155 14.74 28.51 18.57
CA THR A 155 16.07 29.10 18.76
C THR A 155 16.00 30.55 18.31
N ARG A 156 15.58 31.44 19.22
CA ARG A 156 15.91 32.86 19.10
C ARG A 156 17.42 32.96 19.18
N ARG A 157 18.07 33.41 18.09
CA ARG A 157 19.45 33.94 18.17
C ARG A 157 19.41 35.24 18.97
N CYS A 158 20.28 35.36 19.95
CA CYS A 158 20.63 36.65 20.53
C CYS A 158 21.34 37.51 19.46
N PRO A 159 21.06 38.81 19.37
CA PRO A 159 21.79 39.71 18.49
C PRO A 159 23.12 40.11 19.13
N GLY A 160 24.22 39.94 18.39
CA GLY A 160 25.56 40.41 18.77
C GLY A 160 26.61 39.30 18.75
N ASP A 161 27.13 38.96 17.57
CA ASP A 161 28.43 38.29 17.46
C ASP A 161 29.07 38.68 16.13
N ASP A 162 29.94 39.68 16.19
CA ASP A 162 30.78 40.17 15.10
C ASP A 162 32.12 39.42 15.10
N GLY A 163 32.42 38.73 13.99
CA GLY A 163 33.79 38.42 13.59
C GLY A 163 34.14 36.94 13.39
N PRO A 164 35.00 36.60 12.40
CA PRO A 164 35.38 35.23 12.11
C PRO A 164 36.59 34.82 12.97
N ARG A 165 36.44 33.79 13.81
CA ARG A 165 37.60 33.11 14.41
C ARG A 165 37.79 31.72 13.81
N ARG A 166 38.92 31.57 13.12
CA ARG A 166 39.56 30.27 12.86
C ARG A 166 39.78 29.57 14.21
N CYS A 167 39.31 28.34 14.35
CA CYS A 167 39.81 27.43 15.36
C CYS A 167 40.27 26.13 14.70
N GLN A 168 41.47 25.75 15.12
CA GLN A 168 42.32 24.74 14.53
C GLN A 168 41.81 23.33 14.78
N SER A 169 42.18 22.45 13.85
CA SER A 169 42.28 21.00 13.94
C SER A 169 42.56 20.45 15.35
N PHE A 170 41.71 19.51 15.77
CA PHE A 170 42.04 18.56 16.84
C PHE A 170 41.97 17.13 16.27
N VAL A 171 43.15 16.59 15.98
CA VAL A 171 43.38 15.15 15.75
C VAL A 171 43.55 14.50 17.12
N ARG A 172 42.80 13.42 17.41
CA ARG A 172 43.27 12.36 18.32
C ARG A 172 42.52 11.02 18.14
N SER A 173 43.34 10.04 17.73
CA SER A 173 43.36 8.61 18.07
C SER A 173 42.11 7.74 17.96
N THR A 174 42.17 6.89 16.93
CA THR A 174 41.83 5.46 16.91
C THR A 174 41.60 4.77 18.25
N GLY A 175 40.46 4.10 18.39
CA GLY A 175 40.14 3.22 19.51
C GLY A 175 39.14 2.13 19.12
N THR A 176 39.53 1.22 18.23
CA THR A 176 38.80 -0.03 17.95
C THR A 176 38.84 -0.95 19.17
N ARG A 177 37.72 -1.13 19.87
CA ARG A 177 37.56 -2.24 20.83
C ARG A 177 37.14 -3.50 20.09
N ARG A 178 38.07 -4.43 19.92
CA ARG A 178 37.77 -5.84 19.57
C ARG A 178 37.15 -6.52 20.79
N LEU A 179 35.99 -7.12 20.61
CA LEU A 179 35.37 -8.03 21.58
C LEU A 179 36.03 -9.41 21.44
N ALA A 180 36.53 -9.96 22.55
CA ALA A 180 37.07 -11.32 22.63
C ALA A 180 35.94 -12.35 22.84
N PRO A 181 36.06 -13.58 22.30
CA PRO A 181 35.03 -14.61 22.39
C PRO A 181 34.99 -15.32 23.76
N LYS A 182 33.78 -15.53 24.30
CA LYS A 182 33.53 -16.36 25.50
C LYS A 182 33.88 -17.83 25.23
N ARG A 183 34.84 -18.36 25.99
CA ARG A 183 35.17 -19.80 26.05
C ARG A 183 34.02 -20.57 26.71
N ARG A 184 33.61 -21.68 26.07
CA ARG A 184 32.74 -22.72 26.64
C ARG A 184 33.55 -23.56 27.62
N SER A 185 33.11 -23.65 28.87
CA SER A 185 33.56 -24.66 29.82
C SER A 185 32.69 -25.91 29.67
N ARG A 186 33.28 -26.96 29.09
CA ARG A 186 32.87 -28.36 29.27
C ARG A 186 33.62 -28.91 30.49
N THR A 187 32.94 -29.62 31.36
CA THR A 187 33.54 -30.65 32.23
C THR A 187 32.48 -31.70 32.62
N PRO A 188 32.90 -32.91 33.01
CA PRO A 188 32.24 -34.16 32.62
C PRO A 188 31.74 -35.00 33.81
N ARG A 189 30.71 -35.82 33.58
CA ARG A 189 30.72 -37.29 33.62
C ARG A 189 29.32 -37.82 33.36
#